data_AF-A0A949E4E2-F1
#
_entry.id   AF-A0A949E4E2-F1
#
_cell.length_a   1.000
_cell.length_b   1.000
_cell.length_c   1.000
_cell.angle_alpha   90.00
_cell.angle_beta   90.00
_cell.angle_gamma   90.00
#
_symmetry.space_group_name_H-M   'P 1'
#
loop_
_entity.id
_entity.type
_entity.pdbx_description
1 polymer ?
#
loop_
_entity_poly.entity_id
_entity_poly.type
_entity_poly.pdbx_seq_one_letter_code
_entity_poly.pdbx_strand_id
1 'polypeptide(L)'
;MLKKILFLFYLLTFNQSYAIEKVTAEQIEKLKTMENSKDRFLEYVKLPKAEAGKRANGSINWVYYGTTISVGDEATFKEDLELSSYTFDNLDASGAIFNGGVFCTAVNFKNRAKFTGANFKGYLKLEGAQFNGSADFSNCVFENTCDFVLTSFNNIVTFYNSIFAQKIYFHKTNFNQNTIFEKCIFKEVSDFLTTNFAFDLSFKGSIFQQVAKFRFANFSKITDFSSCTFTQQADFFGASFGVRANYANTTFSQEATFRWAKFNGSINFANTIFAAFVNFKYSNLVDLGSNASFSGATYTSEENIKYIPQMPPASVNYRAQMKKVEGQAARESYAY
;
A
#
# COMPACT_ATOMS: atom_id res chain seq x y z
N MET A 1 29.07 -36.44 10.15
CA MET A 1 28.03 -36.26 11.19
C MET A 1 28.21 -34.96 11.99
N LEU A 2 29.43 -34.48 12.27
CA LEU A 2 29.66 -33.14 12.88
C LEU A 2 29.35 -31.91 11.97
N LYS A 3 29.34 -32.05 10.64
CA LYS A 3 29.06 -30.94 9.70
C LYS A 3 27.57 -30.57 9.52
N LYS A 4 26.63 -31.41 9.97
CA LYS A 4 25.18 -31.09 9.94
C LYS A 4 24.71 -30.34 11.19
N ILE A 5 25.47 -30.43 12.29
CA ILE A 5 25.22 -29.66 13.52
C ILE A 5 25.68 -28.20 13.35
N LEU A 6 26.65 -27.93 12.46
CA LEU A 6 27.10 -26.56 12.17
C LEU A 6 26.05 -25.68 11.47
N PHE A 7 25.07 -26.24 10.77
CA PHE A 7 24.02 -25.43 10.12
C PHE A 7 22.99 -24.90 11.13
N LEU A 8 22.81 -25.61 12.26
CA LEU A 8 22.07 -25.11 13.42
C LEU A 8 22.82 -23.99 14.17
N PHE A 9 24.14 -23.90 14.00
CA PHE A 9 24.96 -22.84 14.62
C PHE A 9 25.04 -21.56 13.78
N TYR A 10 24.83 -21.62 12.46
CA TYR A 10 24.96 -20.45 11.58
C TYR A 10 23.80 -19.44 11.72
N LEU A 11 22.69 -19.84 12.34
CA LEU A 11 21.58 -18.97 12.72
C LEU A 11 21.72 -18.37 14.13
N LEU A 12 22.72 -18.80 14.91
CA LEU A 12 22.96 -18.31 16.28
C LEU A 12 23.94 -17.12 16.35
N THR A 13 24.56 -16.69 15.24
CA THR A 13 25.70 -15.75 15.29
C THR A 13 25.51 -14.38 14.63
N PHE A 14 24.33 -14.00 14.14
CA PHE A 14 24.06 -12.60 13.81
C PHE A 14 23.06 -11.97 14.78
N ASN A 15 23.64 -11.34 15.80
CA ASN A 15 23.11 -10.39 16.78
C ASN A 15 21.76 -9.74 16.42
N GLN A 16 20.69 -10.14 17.10
CA GLN A 16 20.10 -9.36 18.21
C GLN A 16 18.99 -10.17 18.89
N SER A 17 19.03 -10.17 20.22
CA SER A 17 18.17 -10.92 21.12
C SER A 17 16.68 -10.61 20.93
N TYR A 18 15.94 -11.51 20.27
CA TYR A 18 14.49 -11.59 20.41
C TYR A 18 14.08 -13.03 20.72
N ALA A 19 13.12 -13.16 21.63
CA ALA A 19 12.73 -14.39 22.31
C ALA A 19 12.29 -15.48 21.32
N ILE A 20 13.23 -16.35 20.96
CA ILE A 20 12.90 -17.66 20.38
C ILE A 20 12.36 -18.49 21.55
N GLU A 21 11.07 -18.84 21.51
CA GLU A 21 10.51 -19.88 22.39
C GLU A 21 11.48 -21.06 22.42
N LYS A 22 11.97 -21.43 23.63
CA LYS A 22 12.86 -22.57 23.82
C LYS A 22 12.24 -23.79 23.14
N VAL A 23 12.88 -24.28 22.08
CA VAL A 23 12.53 -25.54 21.44
C VAL A 23 12.61 -26.63 22.51
N THR A 24 11.49 -27.30 22.77
CA THR A 24 11.43 -28.35 23.79
C THR A 24 12.21 -29.57 23.34
N ALA A 25 12.76 -30.35 24.30
CA ALA A 25 13.47 -31.58 23.98
C ALA A 25 12.60 -32.57 23.18
N GLU A 26 11.28 -32.55 23.42
CA GLU A 26 10.29 -33.36 22.70
C GLU A 26 10.16 -32.95 21.22
N GLN A 27 10.12 -31.65 20.93
CA GLN A 27 10.11 -31.16 19.54
C GLN A 27 11.41 -31.51 18.81
N ILE A 28 12.55 -31.46 19.49
CA ILE A 28 13.85 -31.86 18.93
C ILE A 28 13.85 -33.35 18.57
N GLU A 29 13.32 -34.22 19.43
CA GLU A 29 13.21 -35.66 19.14
C GLU A 29 12.25 -35.92 17.97
N LYS A 30 11.11 -35.23 17.92
CA LYS A 30 10.16 -35.35 16.80
C LYS A 30 10.76 -34.89 15.46
N LEU A 31 11.59 -33.85 15.46
CA LEU A 31 12.29 -33.38 14.26
C LEU A 31 13.41 -34.34 13.82
N LYS A 32 14.00 -35.11 14.75
CA LYS A 32 15.03 -36.12 14.43
C LYS A 32 14.44 -37.34 13.72
N THR A 33 13.18 -37.69 13.98
CA THR A 33 12.51 -38.84 13.35
C THR A 33 12.00 -38.55 11.93
N MET A 34 12.03 -37.29 11.49
CA MET A 34 11.58 -36.89 10.16
C MET A 34 12.70 -37.03 9.14
N GLU A 35 12.50 -37.87 8.12
CA GLU A 35 13.51 -38.16 7.11
C GLU A 35 13.82 -36.95 6.22
N ASN A 36 12.80 -36.21 5.79
CA ASN A 36 12.95 -35.09 4.87
C ASN A 36 13.08 -33.74 5.61
N SER A 37 13.90 -32.83 5.08
CA SER A 37 14.00 -31.44 5.52
C SER A 37 12.69 -30.66 5.34
N LYS A 38 11.84 -31.06 4.38
CA LYS A 38 10.51 -30.48 4.15
C LYS A 38 9.59 -30.65 5.37
N ASP A 39 9.49 -31.86 5.90
CA ASP A 39 8.60 -32.18 7.02
C ASP A 39 9.09 -31.55 8.32
N ARG A 40 10.43 -31.48 8.49
CA ARG A 40 11.05 -30.77 9.62
C ARG A 40 10.76 -29.27 9.62
N PHE A 41 10.77 -28.64 8.46
CA PHE A 41 10.46 -27.22 8.33
C PHE A 41 8.98 -26.94 8.62
N LEU A 42 8.07 -27.77 8.09
CA LEU A 42 6.62 -27.68 8.33
C LEU A 42 6.22 -27.95 9.80
N GLU A 43 7.03 -28.72 10.54
CA GLU A 43 6.82 -28.97 11.98
C GLU A 43 7.45 -27.88 12.87
N TYR A 44 8.58 -27.29 12.45
CA TYR A 44 9.30 -26.26 13.22
C TYR A 44 8.69 -24.87 13.07
N VAL A 45 8.37 -24.48 11.84
CA VAL A 45 7.46 -23.36 11.62
C VAL A 45 6.11 -23.92 12.03
N LYS A 46 5.59 -23.56 13.21
CA LYS A 46 4.20 -23.82 13.59
C LYS A 46 3.29 -23.09 12.58
N LEU A 47 3.22 -23.59 11.35
CA LEU A 47 2.31 -23.11 10.32
C LEU A 47 0.93 -23.57 10.79
N PRO A 48 -0.02 -22.65 10.99
CA PRO A 48 -1.36 -23.01 11.44
C PRO A 48 -1.90 -24.14 10.56
N LYS A 49 -2.40 -25.21 11.19
CA LYS A 49 -3.08 -26.28 10.46
C LYS A 49 -4.32 -25.67 9.80
N ALA A 50 -4.28 -25.51 8.47
CA ALA A 50 -5.47 -25.21 7.70
C ALA A 50 -6.38 -26.44 7.73
N GLU A 51 -7.45 -26.41 8.54
CA GLU A 51 -8.42 -27.50 8.55
C GLU A 51 -9.24 -27.52 7.26
N ALA A 52 -9.26 -28.67 6.61
CA ALA A 52 -10.06 -28.94 5.42
C ALA A 52 -11.55 -28.79 5.72
N GLY A 53 -12.18 -27.75 5.15
CA GLY A 53 -13.62 -27.49 5.25
C GLY A 53 -14.21 -27.14 3.90
N LYS A 54 -14.62 -28.17 3.16
CA LYS A 54 -15.43 -28.16 1.92
C LYS A 54 -14.84 -27.33 0.75
N ARG A 55 -14.09 -28.08 -0.09
CA ARG A 55 -13.43 -27.70 -1.36
C ARG A 55 -12.17 -26.84 -1.24
N ALA A 56 -11.19 -27.33 -0.47
CA ALA A 56 -9.80 -27.20 -0.90
C ALA A 56 -9.57 -28.19 -2.07
N ASN A 57 -10.03 -27.82 -3.27
CA ASN A 57 -9.66 -28.52 -4.51
C ASN A 57 -8.35 -27.97 -5.10
N GLY A 58 -7.67 -27.07 -4.39
CA GLY A 58 -6.24 -26.86 -4.50
C GLY A 58 -5.59 -27.51 -3.29
N SER A 59 -4.94 -28.65 -3.48
CA SER A 59 -3.94 -29.16 -2.55
C SER A 59 -3.05 -27.99 -2.10
N ILE A 60 -2.93 -27.78 -0.78
CA ILE A 60 -1.89 -26.91 -0.20
C ILE A 60 -0.55 -27.57 -0.54
N ASN A 61 -0.08 -27.30 -1.74
CA ASN A 61 1.20 -27.76 -2.24
C ASN A 61 2.23 -26.75 -1.75
N TRP A 62 2.66 -26.89 -0.50
CA TRP A 62 3.96 -26.36 -0.08
C TRP A 62 5.02 -27.09 -0.91
N VAL A 63 5.27 -26.60 -2.12
CA VAL A 63 6.36 -27.10 -2.95
C VAL A 63 7.59 -26.31 -2.57
N TYR A 64 8.28 -26.81 -1.55
CA TYR A 64 9.59 -26.29 -1.17
C TYR A 64 10.60 -26.68 -2.26
N TYR A 65 10.79 -25.79 -3.24
CA TYR A 65 11.98 -25.77 -4.10
C TYR A 65 12.87 -24.61 -3.63
N GLY A 66 13.74 -24.86 -2.65
CA GLY A 66 14.47 -23.77 -2.00
C GLY A 66 13.53 -22.86 -1.20
N THR A 67 13.72 -21.54 -1.20
CA THR A 67 12.91 -20.62 -0.36
C THR A 67 11.68 -20.04 -1.08
N THR A 68 11.15 -20.78 -2.06
CA THR A 68 9.88 -20.44 -2.73
C THR A 68 8.69 -21.04 -1.98
N ILE A 69 7.69 -20.22 -1.67
CA ILE A 69 6.42 -20.63 -1.08
C ILE A 69 5.30 -20.37 -2.09
N SER A 70 4.44 -21.35 -2.31
CA SER A 70 3.15 -21.18 -2.98
C SER A 70 2.08 -21.81 -2.11
N VAL A 71 1.03 -21.07 -1.77
CA VAL A 71 -0.01 -21.56 -0.85
C VAL A 71 -1.21 -22.16 -1.58
N GLY A 72 -1.25 -22.05 -2.91
CA GLY A 72 -2.35 -22.52 -3.75
C GLY A 72 -3.52 -21.52 -3.78
N ASP A 73 -4.26 -21.51 -4.89
CA ASP A 73 -5.41 -20.62 -5.07
C ASP A 73 -6.45 -20.88 -3.97
N GLU A 74 -6.99 -19.81 -3.38
CA GLU A 74 -8.04 -19.84 -2.35
C GLU A 74 -7.64 -20.48 -1.00
N ALA A 75 -6.34 -20.63 -0.73
CA ALA A 75 -5.86 -21.14 0.55
C ALA A 75 -6.33 -20.29 1.73
N THR A 76 -6.93 -20.92 2.75
CA THR A 76 -7.47 -20.21 3.92
C THR A 76 -6.62 -20.46 5.17
N PHE A 77 -6.08 -19.39 5.76
CA PHE A 77 -5.34 -19.38 7.02
C PHE A 77 -6.29 -18.94 8.14
N LYS A 78 -6.58 -19.85 9.08
CA LYS A 78 -7.49 -19.58 10.19
C LYS A 78 -6.84 -18.78 11.32
N GLU A 79 -5.59 -19.07 11.61
CA GLU A 79 -4.82 -18.41 12.68
C GLU A 79 -3.78 -17.46 12.09
N ASP A 80 -3.08 -16.77 12.97
CA ASP A 80 -2.03 -15.83 12.61
C ASP A 80 -0.88 -16.53 11.87
N LEU A 81 -0.38 -15.87 10.84
CA LEU A 81 0.75 -16.31 10.04
C LEU A 81 1.97 -15.44 10.38
N GLU A 82 2.95 -16.05 11.03
CA GLU A 82 4.19 -15.39 11.44
C GLU A 82 5.33 -15.69 10.45
N LEU A 83 5.80 -14.66 9.76
CA LEU A 83 6.85 -14.66 8.73
C LEU A 83 7.95 -13.63 9.04
N SER A 84 7.95 -13.00 10.21
CA SER A 84 8.91 -11.95 10.54
C SER A 84 10.36 -12.44 10.49
N SER A 85 11.27 -11.57 10.02
CA SER A 85 12.72 -11.80 9.90
C SER A 85 13.16 -12.94 8.97
N TYR A 86 12.23 -13.62 8.31
CA TYR A 86 12.57 -14.65 7.32
C TYR A 86 13.00 -14.03 5.99
N THR A 87 13.69 -14.84 5.19
CA THR A 87 14.03 -14.52 3.80
C THR A 87 13.38 -15.53 2.87
N PHE A 88 12.64 -15.05 1.88
CA PHE A 88 11.97 -15.85 0.87
C PHE A 88 12.48 -15.48 -0.53
N ASP A 89 12.69 -16.48 -1.38
CA ASP A 89 13.02 -16.27 -2.78
C ASP A 89 11.76 -15.80 -3.51
N ASN A 90 10.69 -16.58 -3.46
CA ASN A 90 9.40 -16.22 -4.03
C ASN A 90 8.27 -16.55 -3.05
N LEU A 91 7.19 -15.78 -3.11
CA LEU A 91 5.93 -16.07 -2.44
C LEU A 91 4.79 -15.96 -3.44
N ASP A 92 3.93 -16.96 -3.52
CA ASP A 92 2.67 -16.92 -4.25
C ASP A 92 1.51 -17.29 -3.31
N ALA A 93 0.80 -16.25 -2.89
CA ALA A 93 -0.43 -16.30 -2.10
C ALA A 93 -1.60 -15.64 -2.83
N SER A 94 -1.61 -15.79 -4.16
CA SER A 94 -2.73 -15.35 -4.97
C SER A 94 -4.03 -16.02 -4.53
N GLY A 95 -5.10 -15.23 -4.37
CA GLY A 95 -6.42 -15.69 -3.92
C GLY A 95 -6.50 -16.17 -2.46
N ALA A 96 -5.41 -16.13 -1.69
CA ALA A 96 -5.41 -16.63 -0.31
C ALA A 96 -6.31 -15.79 0.61
N ILE A 97 -6.92 -16.43 1.61
CA ILE A 97 -7.74 -15.81 2.65
C ILE A 97 -7.02 -15.93 3.99
N PHE A 98 -6.66 -14.80 4.59
CA PHE A 98 -6.02 -14.72 5.91
C PHE A 98 -7.03 -14.25 6.95
N ASN A 99 -7.64 -15.19 7.68
CA ASN A 99 -8.55 -14.87 8.79
C ASN A 99 -7.77 -14.34 10.01
N GLY A 100 -6.62 -14.94 10.30
CA GLY A 100 -5.65 -14.42 11.27
C GLY A 100 -4.78 -13.30 10.70
N GLY A 101 -4.04 -12.63 11.57
CA GLY A 101 -3.05 -11.62 11.19
C GLY A 101 -1.90 -12.21 10.40
N VAL A 102 -1.26 -11.40 9.56
CA VAL A 102 -0.06 -11.76 8.81
C VAL A 102 1.07 -10.85 9.28
N PHE A 103 2.04 -11.43 9.97
CA PHE A 103 3.16 -10.71 10.58
C PHE A 103 4.43 -10.97 9.78
N CYS A 104 4.93 -9.92 9.14
CA CYS A 104 6.04 -9.94 8.20
C CYS A 104 7.09 -8.89 8.59
N THR A 105 7.29 -8.67 9.89
CA THR A 105 8.21 -7.64 10.39
C THR A 105 9.64 -7.96 9.95
N ALA A 106 10.32 -7.03 9.29
CA ALA A 106 11.67 -7.21 8.76
C ALA A 106 11.87 -8.46 7.87
N VAL A 107 10.80 -8.95 7.23
CA VAL A 107 10.90 -10.05 6.25
C VAL A 107 11.66 -9.56 5.00
N ASN A 108 12.34 -10.46 4.30
CA ASN A 108 13.04 -10.17 3.06
C ASN A 108 12.54 -11.05 1.91
N PHE A 109 11.77 -10.49 0.99
CA PHE A 109 11.40 -11.13 -0.27
C PHE A 109 12.44 -10.80 -1.34
N LYS A 110 13.33 -11.76 -1.67
CA LYS A 110 14.41 -11.58 -2.65
C LYS A 110 13.89 -11.38 -4.06
N ASN A 111 12.92 -12.21 -4.47
CA ASN A 111 12.28 -12.11 -5.78
C ASN A 111 10.78 -11.84 -5.59
N ARG A 112 9.92 -12.45 -6.40
CA ARG A 112 8.52 -12.03 -6.54
C ARG A 112 7.68 -12.44 -5.33
N ALA A 113 6.88 -11.50 -4.82
CA ALA A 113 5.83 -11.75 -3.83
C ALA A 113 4.46 -11.44 -4.45
N LYS A 114 3.62 -12.46 -4.64
CA LYS A 114 2.28 -12.33 -5.20
C LYS A 114 1.24 -12.58 -4.14
N PHE A 115 0.29 -11.67 -4.08
CA PHE A 115 -0.91 -11.73 -3.24
C PHE A 115 -2.15 -11.39 -4.08
N THR A 116 -2.07 -11.46 -5.41
CA THR A 116 -3.15 -11.03 -6.31
C THR A 116 -4.49 -11.67 -5.91
N GLY A 117 -5.51 -10.86 -5.65
CA GLY A 117 -6.83 -11.37 -5.24
C GLY A 117 -6.93 -11.87 -3.80
N ALA A 118 -5.89 -11.71 -2.97
CA ALA A 118 -5.92 -12.17 -1.59
C ALA A 118 -6.85 -11.32 -0.71
N ASN A 119 -7.45 -11.96 0.29
CA ASN A 119 -8.26 -11.32 1.31
C ASN A 119 -7.55 -11.39 2.67
N PHE A 120 -7.13 -10.24 3.19
CA PHE A 120 -6.55 -10.07 4.51
C PHE A 120 -7.62 -9.60 5.48
N LYS A 121 -8.23 -10.54 6.22
CA LYS A 121 -9.21 -10.22 7.26
C LYS A 121 -8.55 -9.88 8.60
N GLY A 122 -7.40 -10.48 8.86
CA GLY A 122 -6.54 -10.11 9.99
C GLY A 122 -5.66 -8.90 9.70
N TYR A 123 -4.96 -8.44 10.74
CA TYR A 123 -3.98 -7.35 10.65
C TYR A 123 -2.80 -7.74 9.75
N LEU A 124 -2.41 -6.87 8.81
CA LEU A 124 -1.20 -7.08 8.01
C LEU A 124 -0.07 -6.17 8.53
N LYS A 125 0.97 -6.78 9.10
CA LYS A 125 2.16 -6.08 9.58
C LYS A 125 3.36 -6.34 8.68
N LEU A 126 3.87 -5.32 8.02
CA LEU A 126 5.04 -5.36 7.14
C LEU A 126 6.14 -4.40 7.60
N GLU A 127 6.11 -4.01 8.87
CA GLU A 127 7.06 -3.05 9.43
C GLU A 127 8.51 -3.46 9.13
N GLY A 128 9.27 -2.59 8.46
CA GLY A 128 10.67 -2.87 8.09
C GLY A 128 10.89 -3.95 7.02
N ALA A 129 9.85 -4.55 6.44
CA ALA A 129 9.95 -5.55 5.40
C ALA A 129 10.70 -5.02 4.15
N GLN A 130 11.37 -5.92 3.44
CA GLN A 130 12.15 -5.63 2.24
C GLN A 130 11.62 -6.47 1.07
N PHE A 131 11.08 -5.81 0.04
CA PHE A 131 10.67 -6.45 -1.22
C PHE A 131 11.69 -6.12 -2.30
N ASN A 132 12.65 -7.02 -2.52
CA ASN A 132 13.72 -6.89 -3.52
C ASN A 132 13.29 -7.32 -4.92
N GLY A 133 12.30 -8.20 -5.02
CA GLY A 133 11.56 -8.44 -6.26
C GLY A 133 10.22 -7.71 -6.29
N SER A 134 9.48 -7.92 -7.39
CA SER A 134 8.15 -7.31 -7.58
C SER A 134 7.15 -7.80 -6.54
N ALA A 135 6.29 -6.89 -6.08
CA ALA A 135 5.21 -7.20 -5.15
C ALA A 135 3.84 -6.91 -5.80
N ASP A 136 2.95 -7.88 -5.83
CA ASP A 136 1.63 -7.74 -6.44
C ASP A 136 0.53 -7.96 -5.40
N PHE A 137 -0.14 -6.87 -5.03
CA PHE A 137 -1.31 -6.83 -4.16
C PHE A 137 -2.54 -6.35 -4.94
N SER A 138 -2.63 -6.65 -6.24
CA SER A 138 -3.77 -6.22 -7.08
C SER A 138 -5.02 -7.04 -6.75
N ASN A 139 -6.19 -6.40 -6.78
CA ASN A 139 -7.50 -6.99 -6.46
C ASN A 139 -7.59 -7.56 -5.03
N CYS A 140 -6.78 -7.05 -4.10
CA CYS A 140 -6.81 -7.48 -2.71
C CYS A 140 -7.91 -6.76 -1.93
N VAL A 141 -8.40 -7.42 -0.90
CA VAL A 141 -9.23 -6.79 0.14
C VAL A 141 -8.48 -6.87 1.46
N PHE A 142 -8.26 -5.72 2.07
CA PHE A 142 -7.69 -5.60 3.42
C PHE A 142 -8.81 -5.17 4.36
N GLU A 143 -9.44 -6.12 5.04
CA GLU A 143 -10.59 -5.85 5.92
C GLU A 143 -10.15 -5.25 7.27
N ASN A 144 -8.85 -5.34 7.60
CA ASN A 144 -8.27 -4.79 8.82
C ASN A 144 -7.12 -3.82 8.54
N THR A 145 -6.59 -3.21 9.60
CA THR A 145 -5.52 -2.23 9.54
C THR A 145 -4.28 -2.84 8.87
N CYS A 146 -3.60 -2.06 8.04
CA CYS A 146 -2.36 -2.45 7.39
C CYS A 146 -1.22 -1.51 7.78
N ASP A 147 -0.08 -2.09 8.11
CA ASP A 147 1.10 -1.36 8.56
C ASP A 147 2.30 -1.71 7.70
N PHE A 148 2.72 -0.74 6.89
CA PHE A 148 3.89 -0.78 6.01
C PHE A 148 4.99 0.19 6.49
N VAL A 149 4.98 0.57 7.78
CA VAL A 149 5.93 1.54 8.33
C VAL A 149 7.36 1.05 8.13
N LEU A 150 8.24 1.92 7.62
CA LEU A 150 9.65 1.58 7.33
C LEU A 150 9.87 0.44 6.30
N THR A 151 8.82 -0.03 5.62
CA THR A 151 8.96 -1.02 4.53
C THR A 151 9.73 -0.42 3.35
N SER A 152 10.52 -1.25 2.66
CA SER A 152 11.15 -0.89 1.39
C SER A 152 10.65 -1.79 0.26
N PHE A 153 10.03 -1.19 -0.75
CA PHE A 153 9.76 -1.80 -2.05
C PHE A 153 10.89 -1.42 -3.01
N ASN A 154 11.86 -2.31 -3.18
CA ASN A 154 13.04 -2.11 -4.03
C ASN A 154 12.79 -2.47 -5.50
N ASN A 155 11.58 -2.95 -5.81
CA ASN A 155 11.11 -3.23 -7.16
C ASN A 155 9.66 -2.72 -7.33
N ILE A 156 9.10 -2.91 -8.52
CA ILE A 156 7.73 -2.50 -8.86
C ILE A 156 6.74 -3.11 -7.86
N VAL A 157 5.82 -2.28 -7.37
CA VAL A 157 4.70 -2.72 -6.53
C VAL A 157 3.37 -2.20 -7.05
N THR A 158 2.36 -3.06 -7.03
CA THR A 158 1.00 -2.72 -7.43
C THR A 158 -0.01 -3.13 -6.37
N PHE A 159 -0.98 -2.25 -6.12
CA PHE A 159 -2.20 -2.45 -5.35
C PHE A 159 -3.43 -2.22 -6.24
N TYR A 160 -3.29 -2.34 -7.56
CA TYR A 160 -4.34 -2.04 -8.53
C TYR A 160 -5.69 -2.65 -8.12
N ASN A 161 -6.75 -1.84 -8.12
CA ASN A 161 -8.11 -2.27 -7.82
C ASN A 161 -8.29 -2.95 -6.44
N SER A 162 -7.53 -2.49 -5.44
CA SER A 162 -7.60 -3.04 -4.07
C SER A 162 -8.37 -2.15 -3.11
N ILE A 163 -8.94 -2.77 -2.07
CA ILE A 163 -9.78 -2.11 -1.08
C ILE A 163 -9.10 -2.18 0.29
N PHE A 164 -8.90 -1.02 0.92
CA PHE A 164 -8.45 -0.89 2.30
C PHE A 164 -9.64 -0.47 3.16
N ALA A 165 -10.23 -1.41 3.89
CA ALA A 165 -11.43 -1.17 4.68
C ALA A 165 -11.15 -0.44 5.99
N GLN A 166 -9.92 -0.54 6.49
CA GLN A 166 -9.44 0.12 7.71
C GLN A 166 -8.20 0.96 7.42
N LYS A 167 -7.66 1.58 8.48
CA LYS A 167 -6.51 2.50 8.37
C LYS A 167 -5.32 1.82 7.72
N ILE A 168 -4.56 2.60 6.95
CA ILE A 168 -3.31 2.15 6.35
C ILE A 168 -2.18 3.13 6.66
N TYR A 169 -1.03 2.57 7.04
CA TYR A 169 0.16 3.33 7.43
C TYR A 169 1.33 2.99 6.50
N PHE A 170 1.86 4.02 5.82
CA PHE A 170 3.06 3.98 4.99
C PHE A 170 4.15 4.93 5.53
N HIS A 171 4.18 5.18 6.84
CA HIS A 171 5.12 6.15 7.40
C HIS A 171 6.57 5.74 7.09
N LYS A 172 7.33 6.66 6.48
CA LYS A 172 8.73 6.42 6.10
C LYS A 172 8.93 5.18 5.20
N THR A 173 7.90 4.71 4.53
CA THR A 173 8.02 3.65 3.51
C THR A 173 8.80 4.17 2.30
N ASN A 174 9.66 3.33 1.73
CA ASN A 174 10.41 3.64 0.52
C ASN A 174 9.88 2.82 -0.66
N PHE A 175 9.41 3.50 -1.69
CA PHE A 175 9.04 2.94 -2.98
C PHE A 175 10.11 3.31 -4.00
N ASN A 176 11.05 2.39 -4.23
CA ASN A 176 12.26 2.64 -5.02
C ASN A 176 12.11 2.31 -6.51
N GLN A 177 10.89 1.99 -6.96
CA GLN A 177 10.50 1.78 -8.36
C GLN A 177 9.04 2.21 -8.56
N ASN A 178 8.53 2.07 -9.79
CA ASN A 178 7.16 2.44 -10.14
C ASN A 178 6.14 1.80 -9.19
N THR A 179 5.18 2.61 -8.75
CA THR A 179 4.18 2.22 -7.74
C THR A 179 2.77 2.52 -8.23
N ILE A 180 1.89 1.53 -8.12
CA ILE A 180 0.54 1.59 -8.67
C ILE A 180 -0.47 1.40 -7.53
N PHE A 181 -1.29 2.40 -7.29
CA PHE A 181 -2.48 2.40 -6.44
C PHE A 181 -3.70 2.84 -7.25
N GLU A 182 -3.78 2.46 -8.52
CA GLU A 182 -4.90 2.85 -9.39
C GLU A 182 -6.18 2.11 -9.03
N LYS A 183 -7.32 2.82 -9.06
CA LYS A 183 -8.65 2.30 -8.73
C LYS A 183 -8.77 1.68 -7.34
N CYS A 184 -7.94 2.14 -6.39
CA CYS A 184 -8.03 1.73 -5.01
C CYS A 184 -9.15 2.46 -4.27
N ILE A 185 -9.69 1.82 -3.23
CA ILE A 185 -10.62 2.45 -2.30
C ILE A 185 -10.02 2.42 -0.90
N PHE A 186 -9.73 3.60 -0.35
CA PHE A 186 -9.31 3.78 1.04
C PHE A 186 -10.52 4.23 1.85
N LYS A 187 -11.13 3.29 2.60
CA LYS A 187 -12.36 3.56 3.35
C LYS A 187 -12.13 4.36 4.63
N GLU A 188 -10.94 4.22 5.20
CA GLU A 188 -10.51 4.89 6.42
C GLU A 188 -9.25 5.73 6.17
N VAL A 189 -8.72 6.36 7.23
CA VAL A 189 -7.54 7.24 7.15
C VAL A 189 -6.37 6.53 6.47
N SER A 190 -5.83 7.14 5.42
CA SER A 190 -4.62 6.66 4.72
C SER A 190 -3.45 7.60 5.01
N ASP A 191 -2.37 7.05 5.55
CA ASP A 191 -1.26 7.86 6.07
C ASP A 191 0.08 7.55 5.38
N PHE A 192 0.50 8.46 4.52
CA PHE A 192 1.74 8.49 3.75
C PHE A 192 2.72 9.53 4.30
N LEU A 193 2.70 9.79 5.61
CA LEU A 193 3.61 10.72 6.27
C LEU A 193 5.08 10.36 5.98
N THR A 194 5.84 11.30 5.41
CA THR A 194 7.27 11.12 5.10
C THR A 194 7.58 9.92 4.19
N THR A 195 6.60 9.42 3.44
CA THR A 195 6.80 8.35 2.45
C THR A 195 7.63 8.87 1.29
N ASN A 196 8.54 8.03 0.78
CA ASN A 196 9.37 8.35 -0.37
C ASN A 196 8.96 7.50 -1.58
N PHE A 197 8.45 8.14 -2.61
CA PHE A 197 8.25 7.58 -3.94
C PHE A 197 9.39 8.05 -4.84
N ALA A 198 10.39 7.20 -5.06
CA ALA A 198 11.59 7.56 -5.82
C ALA A 198 11.36 7.58 -7.34
N PHE A 199 10.28 6.95 -7.81
CA PHE A 199 9.91 6.79 -9.22
C PHE A 199 8.46 7.21 -9.46
N ASP A 200 7.87 6.78 -10.58
CA ASP A 200 6.51 7.14 -10.94
C ASP A 200 5.49 6.51 -9.99
N LEU A 201 4.49 7.29 -9.62
CA LEU A 201 3.40 6.91 -8.74
C LEU A 201 2.06 7.21 -9.42
N SER A 202 1.14 6.24 -9.40
CA SER A 202 -0.22 6.45 -9.89
C SER A 202 -1.25 6.05 -8.85
N PHE A 203 -2.07 7.00 -8.42
CA PHE A 203 -3.33 6.81 -7.69
C PHE A 203 -4.54 6.97 -8.62
N LYS A 204 -4.35 6.97 -9.94
CA LYS A 204 -5.40 7.31 -10.91
C LYS A 204 -6.71 6.57 -10.64
N GLY A 205 -7.81 7.31 -10.56
CA GLY A 205 -9.14 6.77 -10.34
C GLY A 205 -9.42 6.28 -8.91
N SER A 206 -8.56 6.56 -7.93
CA SER A 206 -8.73 6.09 -6.56
C SER A 206 -9.61 6.99 -5.70
N ILE A 207 -10.23 6.40 -4.69
CA ILE A 207 -11.17 7.05 -3.79
C ILE A 207 -10.64 7.03 -2.37
N PHE A 208 -10.55 8.20 -1.75
CA PHE A 208 -10.21 8.39 -0.34
C PHE A 208 -11.47 8.84 0.41
N GLN A 209 -12.07 7.92 1.16
CA GLN A 209 -13.33 8.14 1.89
C GLN A 209 -13.14 8.87 3.23
N GLN A 210 -11.90 8.88 3.74
CA GLN A 210 -11.50 9.61 4.94
C GLN A 210 -10.25 10.44 4.66
N VAL A 211 -9.70 11.06 5.71
CA VAL A 211 -8.54 11.95 5.61
C VAL A 211 -7.36 11.22 4.96
N ALA A 212 -6.83 11.81 3.89
CA ALA A 212 -5.63 11.33 3.19
C ALA A 212 -4.43 12.20 3.54
N LYS A 213 -3.41 11.63 4.19
CA LYS A 213 -2.25 12.36 4.68
C LYS A 213 -1.03 12.04 3.82
N PHE A 214 -0.50 13.04 3.12
CA PHE A 214 0.73 12.99 2.34
C PHE A 214 1.76 14.01 2.86
N ARG A 215 1.69 14.34 4.16
CA ARG A 215 2.55 15.33 4.79
C ARG A 215 4.02 14.95 4.61
N PHE A 216 4.82 15.87 4.10
CA PHE A 216 6.25 15.66 3.83
C PHE A 216 6.56 14.45 2.95
N ALA A 217 5.58 13.94 2.19
CA ALA A 217 5.83 12.88 1.21
C ALA A 217 6.70 13.43 0.07
N ASN A 218 7.63 12.59 -0.41
CA ASN A 218 8.48 12.91 -1.55
C ASN A 218 8.03 12.12 -2.78
N PHE A 219 7.65 12.83 -3.82
CA PHE A 219 7.19 12.32 -5.11
C PHE A 219 8.23 12.66 -6.18
N SER A 220 9.24 11.82 -6.37
CA SER A 220 10.47 12.22 -7.06
C SER A 220 10.34 12.35 -8.58
N LYS A 221 9.37 11.68 -9.20
CA LYS A 221 9.16 11.66 -10.66
C LYS A 221 7.75 12.13 -11.03
N ILE A 222 7.02 11.35 -11.83
CA ILE A 222 5.64 11.65 -12.21
C ILE A 222 4.71 11.11 -11.13
N THR A 223 3.73 11.91 -10.72
CA THR A 223 2.67 11.48 -9.81
C THR A 223 1.32 11.78 -10.40
N ASP A 224 0.49 10.75 -10.54
CA ASP A 224 -0.83 10.82 -11.14
C ASP A 224 -1.92 10.56 -10.10
N PHE A 225 -2.58 11.63 -9.69
CA PHE A 225 -3.82 11.63 -8.92
C PHE A 225 -5.05 11.89 -9.81
N SER A 226 -4.95 11.80 -11.13
CA SER A 226 -6.07 12.13 -12.01
C SER A 226 -7.29 11.23 -11.75
N SER A 227 -8.47 11.82 -11.90
CA SER A 227 -9.75 11.14 -11.65
C SER A 227 -9.91 10.61 -10.21
N CYS A 228 -9.14 11.11 -9.25
CA CYS A 228 -9.33 10.73 -7.84
C CYS A 228 -10.52 11.45 -7.21
N THR A 229 -11.05 10.87 -6.14
CA THR A 229 -12.01 11.55 -5.26
C THR A 229 -11.50 11.55 -3.82
N PHE A 230 -11.28 12.74 -3.27
CA PHE A 230 -11.03 12.96 -1.85
C PHE A 230 -12.31 13.48 -1.20
N THR A 231 -12.94 12.65 -0.38
CA THR A 231 -14.23 12.99 0.25
C THR A 231 -14.05 13.78 1.56
N GLN A 232 -12.91 13.61 2.23
CA GLN A 232 -12.48 14.36 3.40
C GLN A 232 -11.18 15.11 3.08
N GLN A 233 -10.56 15.71 4.11
CA GLN A 233 -9.35 16.51 3.96
C GLN A 233 -8.22 15.73 3.24
N ALA A 234 -7.58 16.39 2.27
CA ALA A 234 -6.36 15.91 1.63
C ALA A 234 -5.18 16.80 2.06
N ASP A 235 -4.22 16.23 2.78
CA ASP A 235 -3.12 16.97 3.40
C ASP A 235 -1.78 16.69 2.72
N PHE A 236 -1.36 17.58 1.84
CA PHE A 236 -0.06 17.59 1.15
C PHE A 236 0.91 18.60 1.77
N PHE A 237 0.76 18.94 3.06
CA PHE A 237 1.65 19.90 3.73
C PHE A 237 3.12 19.48 3.60
N GLY A 238 3.95 20.37 3.07
CA GLY A 238 5.38 20.14 2.92
C GLY A 238 5.76 19.03 1.94
N ALA A 239 4.82 18.51 1.14
CA ALA A 239 5.10 17.49 0.15
C ALA A 239 5.97 18.04 -1.00
N SER A 240 6.79 17.20 -1.61
CA SER A 240 7.67 17.58 -2.73
C SER A 240 7.30 16.79 -3.98
N PHE A 241 7.07 17.49 -5.09
CA PHE A 241 6.74 16.93 -6.41
C PHE A 241 7.87 17.22 -7.40
N GLY A 242 8.46 16.17 -7.97
CA GLY A 242 9.73 16.23 -8.70
C GLY A 242 9.61 16.66 -10.15
N VAL A 243 8.86 15.91 -10.97
CA VAL A 243 8.81 16.16 -12.43
C VAL A 243 7.43 16.63 -12.87
N ARG A 244 6.38 15.93 -12.45
CA ARG A 244 5.00 16.30 -12.79
C ARG A 244 4.02 15.79 -11.76
N ALA A 245 3.09 16.63 -11.33
CA ALA A 245 1.94 16.23 -10.50
C ALA A 245 0.65 16.45 -11.29
N ASN A 246 -0.13 15.39 -11.50
CA ASN A 246 -1.36 15.43 -12.27
C ASN A 246 -2.56 15.18 -11.37
N TYR A 247 -3.46 16.16 -11.27
CA TYR A 247 -4.73 16.10 -10.54
C TYR A 247 -5.92 16.29 -11.50
N ALA A 248 -5.73 16.04 -12.80
CA ALA A 248 -6.78 16.30 -13.77
C ALA A 248 -8.06 15.50 -13.48
N ASN A 249 -9.22 16.14 -13.58
CA ASN A 249 -10.54 15.56 -13.29
C ASN A 249 -10.69 15.02 -11.84
N THR A 250 -9.90 15.54 -10.89
CA THR A 250 -9.98 15.13 -9.48
C THR A 250 -11.00 15.97 -8.73
N THR A 251 -11.65 15.37 -7.72
CA THR A 251 -12.57 16.08 -6.82
C THR A 251 -12.01 16.12 -5.41
N PHE A 252 -11.89 17.32 -4.85
CA PHE A 252 -11.63 17.58 -3.43
C PHE A 252 -12.92 18.10 -2.79
N SER A 253 -13.57 17.24 -2.00
CA SER A 253 -14.87 17.54 -1.38
C SER A 253 -14.73 18.40 -0.12
N GLN A 254 -13.58 18.32 0.55
CA GLN A 254 -13.21 19.10 1.73
C GLN A 254 -11.84 19.77 1.49
N GLU A 255 -11.27 20.38 2.53
CA GLU A 255 -10.02 21.14 2.41
C GLU A 255 -8.89 20.31 1.77
N ALA A 256 -8.22 20.90 0.77
CA ALA A 256 -6.99 20.40 0.20
C ALA A 256 -5.84 21.36 0.52
N THR A 257 -4.87 20.94 1.33
CA THR A 257 -3.73 21.80 1.69
C THR A 257 -2.45 21.36 0.99
N PHE A 258 -1.83 22.30 0.29
CA PHE A 258 -0.50 22.24 -0.32
C PHE A 258 0.45 23.25 0.34
N ARG A 259 0.18 23.64 1.60
CA ARG A 259 1.05 24.57 2.32
C ARG A 259 2.48 24.05 2.38
N TRP A 260 3.46 24.90 2.09
CA TRP A 260 4.88 24.53 2.02
C TRP A 260 5.21 23.42 1.01
N ALA A 261 4.28 23.05 0.14
CA ALA A 261 4.57 22.08 -0.91
C ALA A 261 5.59 22.66 -1.90
N LYS A 262 6.45 21.79 -2.44
CA LYS A 262 7.43 22.13 -3.46
C LYS A 262 7.05 21.46 -4.76
N PHE A 263 6.90 22.24 -5.81
CA PHE A 263 6.65 21.77 -7.17
C PHE A 263 7.89 22.07 -8.00
N ASN A 264 8.72 21.05 -8.26
CA ASN A 264 9.96 21.19 -9.03
C ASN A 264 9.74 21.02 -10.55
N GLY A 265 8.50 20.72 -10.94
CA GLY A 265 8.08 20.59 -12.33
C GLY A 265 6.60 20.95 -12.50
N SER A 266 5.98 20.46 -13.57
CA SER A 266 4.61 20.86 -13.94
C SER A 266 3.55 20.33 -12.98
N ILE A 267 2.48 21.11 -12.77
CA ILE A 267 1.30 20.69 -12.05
C ILE A 267 0.04 20.92 -12.88
N ASN A 268 -0.84 19.93 -12.90
CA ASN A 268 -2.05 19.97 -13.70
C ASN A 268 -3.29 19.73 -12.84
N PHE A 269 -4.10 20.77 -12.66
CA PHE A 269 -5.41 20.75 -12.05
C PHE A 269 -6.54 20.89 -13.08
N ALA A 270 -6.32 20.55 -14.35
CA ALA A 270 -7.35 20.68 -15.38
C ALA A 270 -8.63 19.92 -14.99
N ASN A 271 -9.79 20.59 -15.08
CA ASN A 271 -11.10 20.06 -14.68
C ASN A 271 -11.17 19.57 -13.22
N THR A 272 -10.29 20.04 -12.33
CA THR A 272 -10.37 19.70 -10.89
C THR A 272 -11.51 20.44 -10.24
N ILE A 273 -12.23 19.77 -9.34
CA ILE A 273 -13.29 20.38 -8.52
C ILE A 273 -12.75 20.60 -7.11
N PHE A 274 -12.64 21.86 -6.68
CA PHE A 274 -12.38 22.25 -5.30
C PHE A 274 -13.70 22.67 -4.65
N ALA A 275 -14.40 21.71 -4.02
CA ALA A 275 -15.69 21.98 -3.38
C ALA A 275 -15.54 22.81 -2.08
N ALA A 276 -14.35 22.81 -1.49
CA ALA A 276 -13.99 23.58 -0.31
C ALA A 276 -12.67 24.35 -0.53
N PHE A 277 -12.12 24.90 0.55
CA PHE A 277 -10.90 25.70 0.54
C PHE A 277 -9.67 24.90 0.03
N VAL A 278 -8.84 25.52 -0.82
CA VAL A 278 -7.55 24.97 -1.24
C VAL A 278 -6.41 25.91 -0.82
N ASN A 279 -5.38 25.37 -0.17
CA ASN A 279 -4.34 26.17 0.46
C ASN A 279 -2.95 25.97 -0.13
N PHE A 280 -2.49 26.92 -0.94
CA PHE A 280 -1.14 26.91 -1.52
C PHE A 280 -0.13 27.81 -0.77
N LYS A 281 -0.47 28.30 0.44
CA LYS A 281 0.38 29.26 1.16
C LYS A 281 1.79 28.71 1.41
N TYR A 282 2.81 29.50 1.10
CA TYR A 282 4.22 29.13 1.20
C TYR A 282 4.70 28.01 0.25
N SER A 283 3.87 27.62 -0.72
CA SER A 283 4.36 26.82 -1.85
C SER A 283 5.03 27.72 -2.91
N ASN A 284 5.80 27.12 -3.79
CA ASN A 284 6.38 27.79 -4.97
C ASN A 284 5.45 27.73 -6.21
N LEU A 285 4.13 27.50 -6.02
CA LEU A 285 3.17 27.41 -7.11
C LEU A 285 3.21 28.63 -8.03
N VAL A 286 3.41 29.83 -7.46
CA VAL A 286 3.45 31.09 -8.20
C VAL A 286 4.58 31.14 -9.21
N ASP A 287 5.71 30.50 -8.89
CA ASP A 287 6.92 30.51 -9.71
C ASP A 287 6.79 29.61 -10.94
N LEU A 288 5.75 28.77 -11.03
CA LEU A 288 5.57 27.81 -12.13
C LEU A 288 5.07 28.46 -13.43
N GLY A 289 4.39 29.61 -13.37
CA GLY A 289 3.79 30.24 -14.54
C GLY A 289 2.94 29.27 -15.37
N SER A 290 3.27 29.10 -16.65
CA SER A 290 2.55 28.19 -17.57
C SER A 290 2.69 26.69 -17.24
N ASN A 291 3.60 26.32 -16.34
CA ASN A 291 3.73 24.94 -15.86
C ASN A 291 2.67 24.57 -14.81
N ALA A 292 1.84 25.51 -14.36
CA ALA A 292 0.67 25.26 -13.54
C ALA A 292 -0.62 25.45 -14.36
N SER A 293 -1.33 24.36 -14.64
CA SER A 293 -2.60 24.41 -15.37
C SER A 293 -3.79 24.28 -14.43
N PHE A 294 -4.75 25.19 -14.54
CA PHE A 294 -6.06 25.11 -13.88
C PHE A 294 -7.22 25.16 -14.88
N SER A 295 -6.97 24.80 -16.14
CA SER A 295 -7.98 24.89 -17.20
C SER A 295 -9.24 24.09 -16.86
N GLY A 296 -10.40 24.75 -16.81
CA GLY A 296 -11.67 24.11 -16.46
C GLY A 296 -11.81 23.73 -14.97
N ALA A 297 -10.85 24.09 -14.10
CA ALA A 297 -10.99 23.88 -12.67
C ALA A 297 -12.13 24.73 -12.09
N THR A 298 -12.80 24.22 -11.07
CA THR A 298 -13.93 24.91 -10.40
C THR A 298 -13.66 25.05 -8.90
N TYR A 299 -14.20 26.12 -8.31
CA TYR A 299 -14.03 26.47 -6.90
C TYR A 299 -15.29 27.17 -6.38
N THR A 300 -15.62 26.97 -5.10
CA THR A 300 -16.88 27.46 -4.50
C THR A 300 -16.83 28.88 -3.95
N SER A 301 -15.64 29.46 -3.74
CA SER A 301 -15.48 30.85 -3.33
C SER A 301 -14.12 31.42 -3.75
N GLU A 302 -14.00 32.75 -3.86
CA GLU A 302 -12.71 33.41 -4.11
C GLU A 302 -11.72 33.22 -2.96
N GLU A 303 -12.21 33.03 -1.72
CA GLU A 303 -11.35 32.71 -0.58
C GLU A 303 -10.63 31.37 -0.79
N ASN A 304 -11.25 30.42 -1.49
CA ASN A 304 -10.64 29.12 -1.80
C ASN A 304 -9.37 29.24 -2.65
N ILE A 305 -9.12 30.38 -3.31
CA ILE A 305 -8.03 30.51 -4.28
C ILE A 305 -7.10 31.69 -3.99
N LYS A 306 -7.13 32.25 -2.77
CA LYS A 306 -6.40 33.47 -2.35
C LYS A 306 -4.87 33.43 -2.58
N TYR A 307 -4.30 32.26 -2.83
CA TYR A 307 -2.87 32.04 -3.11
C TYR A 307 -2.59 31.40 -4.47
N ILE A 308 -3.54 31.47 -5.41
CA ILE A 308 -3.38 30.98 -6.78
C ILE A 308 -3.24 32.19 -7.71
N PRO A 309 -2.12 32.36 -8.43
CA PRO A 309 -2.01 33.43 -9.41
C PRO A 309 -2.84 33.13 -10.65
N GLN A 310 -3.64 34.11 -11.08
CA GLN A 310 -4.37 34.13 -12.35
C GLN A 310 -5.28 32.92 -12.61
N MET A 311 -6.29 32.69 -11.77
CA MET A 311 -7.44 31.88 -12.19
C MET A 311 -8.42 32.72 -13.01
N PRO A 312 -9.01 32.19 -14.09
CA PRO A 312 -10.19 32.81 -14.69
C PRO A 312 -11.29 32.93 -13.63
N PRO A 313 -12.13 33.99 -13.67
CA PRO A 313 -13.22 34.18 -12.71
C PRO A 313 -14.12 32.94 -12.66
N ALA A 314 -14.66 32.65 -11.46
CA ALA A 314 -15.40 31.43 -11.17
C ALA A 314 -16.45 31.16 -12.25
N SER A 315 -16.38 29.99 -12.92
CA SER A 315 -17.45 29.60 -13.83
C SER A 315 -18.68 29.19 -13.02
N VAL A 316 -19.69 30.06 -13.04
CA VAL A 316 -20.96 29.92 -12.31
C VAL A 316 -21.80 28.80 -12.94
N ASN A 317 -21.48 27.53 -12.68
CA ASN A 317 -22.45 26.45 -12.93
C ASN A 317 -22.33 25.25 -11.98
N TYR A 318 -22.13 25.59 -10.70
CA TYR A 318 -22.00 24.71 -9.54
C TYR A 318 -23.13 23.66 -9.38
N ARG A 319 -24.40 24.06 -9.54
CA ARG A 319 -25.56 23.18 -9.26
C ARG A 319 -25.76 22.04 -10.26
N ALA A 320 -25.30 22.20 -11.50
CA ALA A 320 -25.44 21.16 -12.54
C ALA A 320 -24.34 20.10 -12.44
N GLN A 321 -23.16 20.47 -11.94
CA GLN A 321 -21.99 19.59 -11.81
C GLN A 321 -22.06 18.72 -10.54
N MET A 322 -22.48 19.28 -9.39
CA MET A 322 -22.67 18.52 -8.15
C MET A 322 -23.66 17.35 -8.31
N LYS A 323 -24.78 17.54 -9.05
CA LYS A 323 -25.74 16.46 -9.34
C LYS A 323 -25.14 15.30 -10.14
N LYS A 324 -24.10 15.54 -10.95
CA LYS A 324 -23.39 14.47 -11.66
C LYS A 324 -22.43 13.72 -10.74
N VAL A 325 -21.72 14.44 -9.87
CA VAL A 325 -20.74 13.86 -8.93
C VAL A 325 -21.42 13.05 -7.83
N GLU A 326 -22.50 13.56 -7.22
CA GLU A 326 -23.32 12.81 -6.27
C GLU A 326 -23.93 11.55 -6.94
N GLY A 327 -24.35 11.68 -8.19
CA GLY A 327 -24.86 10.56 -8.99
C GLY A 327 -23.80 9.50 -9.33
N GLN A 328 -22.55 9.89 -9.60
CA GLN A 328 -21.44 8.97 -9.89
C GLN A 328 -20.89 8.31 -8.63
N ALA A 329 -20.63 9.07 -7.56
CA ALA A 329 -20.14 8.54 -6.29
C ALA A 329 -21.15 7.57 -5.66
N ALA A 330 -22.45 7.87 -5.72
CA ALA A 330 -23.49 6.94 -5.30
C ALA A 330 -23.49 5.66 -6.15
N ARG A 331 -23.51 5.77 -7.49
CA ARG A 331 -23.54 4.61 -8.39
C ARG A 331 -22.32 3.71 -8.26
N GLU A 332 -21.14 4.26 -8.01
CA GLU A 332 -19.90 3.49 -7.85
C GLU A 332 -19.79 2.87 -6.45
N SER A 333 -20.39 3.49 -5.42
CA SER A 333 -20.47 2.93 -4.06
C SER A 333 -21.47 1.77 -3.91
N TYR A 334 -22.51 1.72 -4.75
CA TYR A 334 -23.54 0.66 -4.74
C TYR A 334 -23.27 -0.49 -5.75
N ALA A 335 -22.20 -0.40 -6.54
CA ALA A 335 -21.89 -1.38 -7.58
C ALA A 335 -20.81 -2.43 -7.19
N TYR A 336 -20.39 -2.48 -5.92
CA TYR A 336 -19.42 -3.43 -5.39
C TYR A 336 -19.93 -4.21 -4.19
#